data_AF-A0A535N5J5-F1
#
_entry.id   AF-A0A535N5J5-F1
#
_cell.length_a   1.000
_cell.length_b   1.000
_cell.length_c   1.000
_cell.angle_alpha   90.00
_cell.angle_beta   90.00
_cell.angle_gamma   90.00
#
_symmetry.space_group_name_H-M   'P 1'
#
loop_
_entity.id
_entity.type
_entity.pdbx_description
1 polymer ?
#
loop_
_entity_poly.entity_id
_entity_poly.type
_entity_poly.pdbx_seq_one_letter_code
_entity_poly.pdbx_strand_id
1 'polypeptide(L)'
;MEPIVVYPSRLRQFGPPEGSTFCFVTNSELADRFRVEPDGGYAGYESLTFDEGESFEDLMVNRIPDSAHVFVSTPNAFFQSPPPDRIGPRRKLMAMACNSTPTPMEAVEHFLRVIERTDPNEQQAFAERFFERVEAADRLEMVDEEYGTRLVFDHWSQSPPPGRSASYRFRF
;
A
#
# COMPACT_ATOMS: atom_id res chain seq x y z
N MET A 1 -8.53 -10.97 23.48
CA MET A 1 -8.74 -10.45 22.11
C MET A 1 -7.79 -11.20 21.21
N GLU A 2 -8.25 -11.73 20.08
CA GLU A 2 -7.37 -12.49 19.17
C GLU A 2 -6.34 -11.57 18.50
N PRO A 3 -5.14 -12.09 18.18
CA PRO A 3 -4.13 -11.33 17.47
C PRO A 3 -4.53 -11.14 16.00
N ILE A 4 -4.16 -9.99 15.44
CA ILE A 4 -4.28 -9.71 14.01
C ILE A 4 -3.23 -10.56 13.28
N VAL A 5 -3.69 -11.42 12.39
CA VAL A 5 -2.80 -12.30 11.62
C VAL A 5 -2.34 -11.58 10.36
N VAL A 6 -1.03 -11.57 10.13
CA VAL A 6 -0.42 -11.09 8.89
C VAL A 6 -0.09 -12.31 8.03
N TYR A 7 -0.59 -12.33 6.79
CA TYR A 7 -0.35 -13.42 5.83
C TYR A 7 0.62 -12.97 4.72
N PRO A 8 1.93 -13.22 4.85
CA PRO A 8 2.93 -12.90 3.82
C PRO A 8 2.55 -13.31 2.39
N SER A 9 1.91 -14.46 2.21
CA SER A 9 1.45 -14.98 0.92
C SER A 9 0.42 -14.08 0.21
N ARG A 10 -0.29 -13.24 0.96
CA ARG A 10 -1.32 -12.33 0.45
C ARG A 10 -0.77 -10.95 0.09
N LEU A 11 0.44 -10.62 0.53
CA LEU A 11 1.10 -9.35 0.22
C LEU A 11 1.76 -9.41 -1.16
N ARG A 12 0.92 -9.52 -2.20
CA ARG A 12 1.34 -9.72 -3.60
C ARG A 12 2.21 -8.59 -4.14
N GLN A 13 2.18 -7.41 -3.51
CA GLN A 13 3.00 -6.25 -3.84
C GLN A 13 4.51 -6.55 -3.76
N PHE A 14 4.91 -7.52 -2.94
CA PHE A 14 6.30 -7.96 -2.88
C PHE A 14 6.72 -8.87 -4.03
N GLY A 15 5.76 -9.50 -4.72
CA GLY A 15 6.04 -10.54 -5.71
C GLY A 15 6.58 -11.84 -5.07
N PRO A 16 7.31 -12.68 -5.83
CA PRO A 16 7.81 -13.96 -5.33
C PRO A 16 8.86 -13.77 -4.21
N PRO A 17 8.94 -14.68 -3.21
CA PRO A 17 9.85 -14.55 -2.08
C PRO A 17 11.34 -14.59 -2.43
N GLU A 18 11.76 -15.23 -3.52
CA GLU A 18 13.16 -15.24 -4.01
C GLU A 18 14.22 -15.61 -2.95
N GLY A 19 13.86 -16.48 -1.99
CA GLY A 19 14.74 -16.89 -0.88
C GLY A 19 14.90 -15.83 0.21
N SER A 20 14.07 -14.79 0.22
CA SER A 20 14.05 -13.75 1.25
C SER A 20 13.40 -14.22 2.55
N THR A 21 13.72 -13.52 3.63
CA THR A 21 13.00 -13.57 4.92
C THR A 21 11.87 -12.56 4.91
N PHE A 22 10.67 -12.94 5.37
CA PHE A 22 9.60 -11.98 5.61
C PHE A 22 9.80 -11.32 6.98
N CYS A 23 9.87 -9.99 7.01
CA CYS A 23 10.04 -9.22 8.24
C CYS A 23 8.81 -8.33 8.45
N PHE A 24 8.09 -8.55 9.55
CA PHE A 24 7.05 -7.65 10.01
C PHE A 24 7.63 -6.70 11.05
N VAL A 25 7.40 -5.39 10.90
CA VAL A 25 7.87 -4.37 11.82
C VAL A 25 6.68 -3.62 12.42
N THR A 26 6.59 -3.56 13.75
CA THR A 26 5.55 -2.82 14.49
C THR A 26 6.13 -2.17 15.75
N ASN A 27 5.36 -1.35 16.45
CA ASN A 27 5.75 -0.84 17.78
C ASN A 27 5.81 -1.96 18.81
N SER A 28 6.72 -1.85 19.79
CA SER A 28 6.90 -2.87 20.84
C SER A 28 5.63 -3.11 21.66
N GLU A 29 4.90 -2.04 21.98
CA GLU A 29 3.61 -2.10 22.70
C GLU A 29 2.52 -2.88 21.95
N LEU A 30 2.67 -3.04 20.63
CA LEU A 30 1.73 -3.73 19.75
C LEU A 30 2.23 -5.11 19.30
N ALA A 31 3.44 -5.52 19.67
CA ALA A 31 4.05 -6.77 19.19
C ALA A 31 3.14 -7.98 19.44
N ASP A 32 2.57 -8.11 20.64
CA ASP A 32 1.69 -9.21 21.04
C ASP A 32 0.29 -9.15 20.38
N ARG A 33 -0.02 -8.04 19.69
CA ARG A 33 -1.30 -7.86 18.98
C ARG A 33 -1.24 -8.42 17.57
N PHE A 34 -0.06 -8.76 17.06
CA PHE A 34 0.12 -9.31 15.72
C PHE A 34 0.70 -10.72 15.77
N ARG A 35 0.41 -11.50 14.73
CA ARG A 35 1.01 -12.80 14.50
C ARG A 35 1.32 -12.96 13.02
N VAL A 36 2.58 -13.21 12.69
CA VAL A 36 2.98 -13.55 11.32
C VAL A 36 2.70 -15.03 11.09
N GLU A 37 1.90 -15.34 10.07
CA GLU A 37 1.71 -16.71 9.62
C GLU A 37 2.92 -17.16 8.78
N PRO A 38 3.53 -18.32 9.05
CA PRO A 38 4.65 -18.82 8.25
C PRO A 38 4.20 -19.40 6.90
N ASP A 39 3.67 -18.55 6.02
CA ASP A 39 3.14 -18.90 4.71
C ASP A 39 3.88 -18.22 3.54
N GLY A 40 3.55 -18.61 2.30
CA GLY A 40 4.07 -17.94 1.10
C GLY A 40 5.47 -18.38 0.66
N GLY A 41 6.13 -19.29 1.38
CA GLY A 41 7.36 -19.95 0.93
C GLY A 41 8.64 -19.12 1.15
N TYR A 42 8.64 -18.26 2.17
CA TYR A 42 9.83 -17.51 2.58
C TYR A 42 10.87 -18.41 3.26
N ALA A 43 12.14 -17.98 3.23
CA ALA A 43 13.24 -18.67 3.91
C ALA A 43 13.19 -18.54 5.44
N GLY A 44 12.49 -17.51 5.93
CA GLY A 44 12.28 -17.24 7.35
C GLY A 44 11.18 -16.20 7.58
N TYR A 45 10.75 -16.07 8.83
CA TYR A 45 9.74 -15.10 9.26
C TYR A 45 10.20 -14.45 10.56
N GLU A 46 10.25 -13.12 10.59
CA GLU A 46 10.69 -12.34 11.73
C GLU A 46 9.67 -11.27 12.08
N SER A 47 9.46 -11.07 13.38
CA SER A 47 8.72 -9.94 13.93
C SER A 47 9.71 -9.05 14.67
N LEU A 48 9.86 -7.81 14.20
CA LEU A 48 10.78 -6.82 14.71
C LEU A 48 9.99 -5.66 15.30
N THR A 49 10.61 -4.98 16.25
CA THR A 49 10.05 -3.79 16.88
C THR A 49 10.74 -2.52 16.39
N PHE A 50 9.97 -1.46 16.24
CA PHE A 50 10.44 -0.11 15.93
C PHE A 50 9.57 0.91 16.67
N ASP A 51 10.19 1.70 17.53
CA ASP A 51 9.55 2.69 18.41
C ASP A 51 10.03 4.12 18.14
N GLU A 52 9.35 5.09 18.75
CA GLU A 52 9.67 6.50 18.59
C GLU A 52 11.10 6.82 19.07
N GLY A 53 11.83 7.60 18.27
CA GLY A 53 13.22 7.96 18.54
C GLY A 53 14.26 6.96 18.04
N GLU A 54 13.84 5.79 17.54
CA GLU A 54 14.73 4.84 16.88
C GLU A 54 15.02 5.22 15.41
N SER A 55 16.17 4.77 14.90
CA SER A 55 16.54 4.93 13.50
C SER A 55 16.14 3.69 12.70
N PHE A 56 15.22 3.85 11.75
CA PHE A 56 14.83 2.74 10.88
C PHE A 56 15.98 2.33 9.95
N GLU A 57 16.90 3.24 9.63
CA GLU A 57 18.12 2.90 8.89
C GLU A 57 19.00 1.92 9.69
N ASP A 58 19.15 2.15 11.00
CA ASP A 58 19.92 1.25 11.86
C ASP A 58 19.24 -0.11 12.01
N LEU A 59 17.90 -0.14 12.06
CA LEU A 59 17.13 -1.40 12.02
C LEU A 59 17.41 -2.18 10.73
N MET A 60 17.40 -1.49 9.59
CA MET A 60 17.66 -2.08 8.28
C MET A 60 19.07 -2.66 8.14
N VAL A 61 20.07 -1.98 8.70
CA VAL A 61 21.48 -2.41 8.61
C VAL A 61 21.80 -3.53 9.60
N ASN A 62 21.29 -3.44 10.82
CA ASN A 62 21.76 -4.29 11.93
C ASN A 62 20.86 -5.50 12.22
N ARG A 63 19.57 -5.44 11.86
CA ARG A 63 18.58 -6.46 12.26
C ARG A 63 17.84 -7.10 11.10
N ILE A 64 17.63 -6.38 10.00
CA ILE A 64 16.91 -6.92 8.84
C ILE A 64 17.90 -7.68 7.91
N PRO A 65 17.62 -8.93 7.53
CA PRO A 65 18.49 -9.70 6.64
C PRO A 65 18.73 -9.02 5.28
N ASP A 66 19.88 -9.28 4.66
CA ASP A 66 20.26 -8.70 3.35
C ASP A 66 19.38 -9.15 2.16
N SER A 67 18.52 -10.15 2.37
CA SER A 67 17.46 -10.56 1.44
C SER A 67 16.16 -10.65 2.23
N ALA A 68 15.30 -9.64 2.10
CA ALA A 68 14.11 -9.53 2.94
C ALA A 68 12.95 -8.81 2.24
N HIS A 69 11.73 -9.27 2.50
CA HIS A 69 10.53 -8.47 2.27
C HIS A 69 10.09 -7.89 3.61
N VAL A 70 10.04 -6.57 3.71
CA VAL A 70 9.83 -5.84 4.96
C VAL A 70 8.49 -5.13 4.91
N PHE A 71 7.56 -5.54 5.76
CA PHE A 71 6.27 -4.88 5.93
C PHE A 71 6.25 -4.10 7.25
N VAL A 72 6.05 -2.79 7.17
CA VAL A 72 6.08 -1.88 8.32
C VAL A 72 4.66 -1.39 8.64
N SER A 73 4.27 -1.54 9.89
CA SER A 73 3.03 -1.02 10.46
C SER A 73 3.31 -0.46 11.86
N THR A 74 3.68 0.81 11.95
CA THR A 74 4.08 1.46 13.21
C THR A 74 3.15 2.65 13.54
N PRO A 75 1.95 2.40 14.11
CA PRO A 75 1.01 3.46 14.46
C PRO A 75 1.55 4.50 15.44
N ASN A 76 2.47 4.11 16.32
CA ASN A 76 2.96 4.94 17.42
C ASN A 76 4.38 5.49 17.15
N ALA A 77 4.92 5.31 15.94
CA ALA A 77 6.24 5.84 15.59
C ALA A 77 6.24 6.45 14.19
N PHE A 78 6.96 7.56 14.03
CA PHE A 78 7.17 8.16 12.72
C PHE A 78 8.08 7.28 11.88
N PHE A 79 7.53 6.73 10.80
CA PHE A 79 8.29 5.98 9.82
C PHE A 79 8.71 6.90 8.68
N GLN A 80 10.03 6.99 8.49
CA GLN A 80 10.63 7.57 7.29
C GLN A 80 11.29 6.47 6.48
N SER A 81 10.95 6.36 5.19
CA SER A 81 11.60 5.40 4.32
C SER A 81 13.10 5.69 4.24
N PRO A 82 13.98 4.68 4.44
CA PRO A 82 15.40 4.80 4.17
C PRO A 82 15.68 5.19 2.71
N PRO A 83 16.84 5.77 2.43
CA PRO A 83 17.27 5.99 1.07
C PRO A 83 17.55 4.65 0.35
N PRO A 84 17.46 4.59 -0.99
CA PRO A 84 17.53 3.34 -1.75
C PRO A 84 18.80 2.51 -1.54
N ASP A 85 19.94 3.15 -1.28
CA ASP A 85 21.22 2.51 -0.99
C ASP A 85 21.22 1.74 0.34
N ARG A 86 20.41 2.18 1.31
CA ARG A 86 20.22 1.50 2.61
C ARG A 86 19.21 0.36 2.54
N ILE A 87 18.23 0.45 1.65
CA ILE A 87 17.35 -0.68 1.33
C ILE A 87 18.19 -1.79 0.67
N GLY A 88 19.03 -1.41 -0.29
CA GLY A 88 19.85 -2.35 -1.03
C GLY A 88 19.07 -3.15 -2.09
N PRO A 89 19.77 -3.96 -2.89
CA PRO A 89 19.20 -4.52 -4.12
C PRO A 89 18.26 -5.72 -3.92
N ARG A 90 18.27 -6.33 -2.72
CA ARG A 90 17.54 -7.58 -2.41
C ARG A 90 16.54 -7.41 -1.27
N ARG A 91 16.32 -6.18 -0.80
CA ARG A 91 15.23 -5.90 0.13
C ARG A 91 14.11 -5.20 -0.61
N LYS A 92 12.86 -5.58 -0.30
CA LYS A 92 11.66 -4.84 -0.74
C LYS A 92 10.97 -4.32 0.51
N LEU A 93 10.52 -3.07 0.47
CA LEU A 93 9.95 -2.37 1.61
C LEU A 93 8.54 -1.89 1.27
N MET A 94 7.58 -2.24 2.11
CA MET A 94 6.22 -1.72 2.06
C MET A 94 5.85 -1.20 3.44
N ALA A 95 5.27 -0.01 3.51
CA ALA A 95 4.87 0.61 4.76
C ALA A 95 3.40 1.01 4.70
N MET A 96 2.68 0.72 5.78
CA MET A 96 1.35 1.24 6.02
C MET A 96 1.49 2.53 6.82
N ALA A 97 1.13 3.66 6.22
CA ALA A 97 1.19 4.96 6.87
C ALA A 97 0.13 5.05 7.99
N CYS A 98 0.55 4.84 9.24
CA CYS A 98 -0.35 4.77 10.39
C CYS A 98 -0.25 5.95 11.37
N ASN A 99 0.69 6.88 11.16
CA ASN A 99 1.04 7.93 12.15
C ASN A 99 0.60 9.36 11.75
N SER A 100 -0.27 9.54 10.75
CA SER A 100 -0.77 10.89 10.38
C SER A 100 -1.90 11.38 11.29
N THR A 101 -2.61 10.45 11.92
CA THR A 101 -3.65 10.66 12.94
C THR A 101 -3.66 9.43 13.85
N PRO A 102 -4.11 9.52 15.12
CA PRO A 102 -4.28 8.34 15.96
C PRO A 102 -5.10 7.27 15.24
N THR A 103 -4.46 6.17 14.86
CA THR A 103 -5.09 5.11 14.06
C THR A 103 -5.54 4.00 14.99
N PRO A 104 -6.86 3.77 15.16
CA PRO A 104 -7.35 2.70 16.01
C PRO A 104 -7.01 1.32 15.42
N MET A 105 -6.94 0.29 16.26
CA MET A 105 -6.53 -1.05 15.82
C MET A 105 -7.49 -1.66 14.79
N GLU A 106 -8.78 -1.31 14.84
CA GLU A 106 -9.78 -1.73 13.86
C GLU A 106 -9.47 -1.16 12.47
N ALA A 107 -8.93 0.07 12.41
CA ALA A 107 -8.50 0.68 11.16
C ALA A 107 -7.22 0.01 10.63
N VAL A 108 -6.26 -0.28 11.51
CA VAL A 108 -5.04 -1.04 11.16
C VAL A 108 -5.40 -2.40 10.56
N GLU A 109 -6.31 -3.13 11.20
CA GLU A 109 -6.80 -4.42 10.71
C GLU A 109 -7.56 -4.28 9.38
N HIS A 110 -8.38 -3.23 9.24
CA HIS A 110 -9.06 -2.92 7.98
C HIS A 110 -8.06 -2.68 6.84
N PHE A 111 -7.06 -1.81 7.04
CA PHE A 111 -6.08 -1.50 6.00
C PHE A 111 -5.22 -2.71 5.65
N LEU A 112 -4.82 -3.54 6.62
CA LEU A 112 -4.14 -4.80 6.35
C LEU A 112 -4.98 -5.70 5.43
N ARG A 113 -6.28 -5.86 5.72
CA ARG A 113 -7.19 -6.63 4.86
C ARG A 113 -7.33 -6.04 3.46
N VAL A 114 -7.30 -4.71 3.32
CA VAL A 114 -7.31 -4.05 2.01
C VAL A 114 -6.03 -4.39 1.25
N ILE A 115 -4.86 -4.24 1.87
CA ILE A 115 -3.56 -4.56 1.25
C ILE A 115 -3.52 -6.04 0.81
N GLU A 116 -3.96 -6.97 1.65
CA GLU A 116 -4.00 -8.42 1.37
C GLU A 116 -4.96 -8.80 0.23
N ARG A 117 -5.98 -7.98 -0.04
CA ARG A 117 -6.95 -8.20 -1.13
C ARG A 117 -6.55 -7.52 -2.44
N THR A 118 -5.64 -6.56 -2.38
CA THR A 118 -5.18 -5.82 -3.55
C THR A 118 -4.28 -6.70 -4.41
N ASP A 119 -4.68 -6.92 -5.66
CA ASP A 119 -3.80 -7.46 -6.69
C ASP A 119 -3.14 -6.32 -7.47
N PRO A 120 -1.80 -6.17 -7.40
CA PRO A 120 -1.11 -5.07 -8.07
C PRO A 120 -1.25 -5.13 -9.59
N ASN A 121 -1.37 -6.32 -10.20
CA ASN A 121 -1.53 -6.46 -11.64
C ASN A 121 -2.94 -6.08 -12.09
N GLU A 122 -3.97 -6.47 -11.32
CA GLU A 122 -5.34 -6.05 -11.61
C GLU A 122 -5.50 -4.53 -11.44
N GLN A 123 -4.87 -3.96 -10.41
CA GLN A 123 -4.87 -2.52 -10.16
C GLN A 123 -4.17 -1.77 -11.29
N GLN A 124 -3.00 -2.24 -11.75
CA GLN A 124 -2.29 -1.68 -12.89
C GLN A 124 -3.14 -1.75 -14.17
N ALA A 125 -3.70 -2.93 -14.48
CA ALA A 125 -4.53 -3.11 -15.67
C ALA A 125 -5.81 -2.26 -15.62
N PHE A 126 -6.39 -2.06 -14.43
CA PHE A 126 -7.49 -1.13 -14.24
C PHE A 126 -7.08 0.32 -14.51
N ALA A 127 -5.95 0.75 -13.96
CA ALA A 127 -5.43 2.10 -14.16
C ALA A 127 -5.15 2.38 -15.64
N GLU A 128 -4.51 1.44 -16.35
CA GLU A 128 -4.26 1.53 -17.79
C GLU A 128 -5.56 1.71 -18.58
N ARG A 129 -6.55 0.83 -18.36
CA ARG A 129 -7.88 0.97 -19.01
C ARG A 129 -8.58 2.28 -18.68
N PHE A 130 -8.42 2.77 -17.44
CA PHE A 130 -8.98 4.06 -17.03
C PHE A 130 -8.35 5.20 -17.82
N PHE A 131 -7.01 5.27 -17.85
CA PHE A 131 -6.29 6.32 -18.56
C PHE A 131 -6.50 6.24 -20.07
N GLU A 132 -6.49 5.05 -20.69
CA GLU A 132 -6.83 4.88 -22.12
C GLU A 132 -8.22 5.46 -22.45
N ARG A 133 -9.21 5.23 -21.57
CA ARG A 133 -10.57 5.76 -21.76
C ARG A 133 -10.65 7.27 -21.55
N VAL A 134 -9.91 7.78 -20.57
CA VAL A 134 -9.80 9.21 -20.31
C VAL A 134 -9.17 9.90 -21.51
N GLU A 135 -8.02 9.42 -22.00
CA GLU A 135 -7.32 9.98 -23.15
C GLU A 135 -8.18 10.00 -24.43
N ALA A 136 -9.03 9.00 -24.63
CA ALA A 136 -9.96 8.95 -25.76
C ALA A 136 -11.25 9.77 -25.54
N ALA A 137 -11.49 10.32 -24.35
CA ALA A 137 -12.68 11.10 -24.04
C ALA A 137 -12.45 12.60 -24.31
N ASP A 138 -13.49 13.29 -24.76
CA ASP A 138 -13.46 14.76 -24.85
C ASP A 138 -13.69 15.41 -23.49
N ARG A 139 -14.52 14.75 -22.66
CA ARG A 139 -14.96 15.23 -21.34
C ARG A 139 -15.09 14.08 -20.36
N LEU A 140 -14.90 14.40 -19.09
CA LEU A 140 -15.15 13.50 -17.98
C LEU A 140 -16.36 13.98 -17.19
N GLU A 141 -17.17 13.03 -16.75
CA GLU A 141 -18.39 13.28 -15.99
C GLU A 141 -18.37 12.45 -14.71
N MET A 142 -18.50 13.13 -13.58
CA MET A 142 -18.75 12.50 -12.27
C MET A 142 -20.22 12.71 -11.92
N VAL A 143 -20.91 11.60 -11.63
CA VAL A 143 -22.33 11.61 -11.28
C VAL A 143 -22.49 11.00 -9.90
N ASP A 144 -23.12 11.77 -9.02
CA ASP A 144 -23.62 11.30 -7.74
C ASP A 144 -25.12 11.03 -7.90
N GLU A 145 -25.50 9.76 -8.01
CA GLU A 145 -26.91 9.37 -8.17
C GLU A 145 -27.71 9.53 -6.86
N GLU A 146 -27.05 9.54 -5.69
CA GLU A 146 -27.69 9.69 -4.37
C GLU A 146 -28.19 11.12 -4.16
N TYR A 147 -27.35 12.11 -4.45
CA TYR A 147 -27.68 13.53 -4.30
C TYR A 147 -28.13 14.19 -5.61
N GLY A 148 -28.15 13.43 -6.72
CA GLY A 148 -28.52 13.92 -8.04
C GLY A 148 -27.57 14.98 -8.61
N THR A 149 -26.32 15.00 -8.16
CA THR A 149 -25.33 15.99 -8.58
C THR A 149 -24.48 15.48 -9.73
N ARG A 150 -24.06 16.39 -10.60
CA ARG A 150 -23.24 16.10 -11.77
C ARG A 150 -22.17 17.15 -11.94
N LEU A 151 -20.92 16.71 -12.09
CA LEU A 151 -19.78 17.52 -12.45
C LEU A 151 -19.27 17.09 -13.82
N VAL A 152 -19.04 18.03 -14.72
CA VAL A 152 -18.48 17.77 -16.05
C VAL A 152 -17.22 18.62 -16.22
N PHE A 153 -16.14 18.00 -16.67
CA PHE A 153 -14.85 18.66 -16.85
C PHE A 153 -14.24 18.30 -18.22
N ASP A 154 -13.85 19.34 -18.95
CA ASP A 154 -13.10 19.26 -20.20
C ASP A 154 -11.61 19.12 -19.85
N HIS A 155 -11.17 17.90 -19.61
CA HIS A 155 -9.87 17.60 -19.03
C HIS A 155 -8.66 17.88 -19.94
N TRP A 156 -8.88 18.15 -21.23
CA TRP A 156 -7.84 18.56 -22.19
C TRP A 156 -7.86 20.05 -22.54
N SER A 157 -8.83 20.83 -22.08
CA SER A 157 -8.98 22.21 -22.55
C SER A 157 -7.98 23.16 -21.86
N GLN A 158 -6.89 23.48 -22.57
CA GLN A 158 -6.28 24.82 -22.51
C GLN A 158 -6.77 25.75 -23.65
N SER A 159 -7.82 25.39 -24.40
CA SER A 159 -8.58 26.31 -25.28
C SER A 159 -9.94 25.70 -25.66
N PRO A 160 -10.97 26.54 -25.93
CA PRO A 160 -12.35 26.08 -26.12
C PRO A 160 -12.55 25.47 -27.53
N PRO A 161 -13.48 24.50 -27.72
CA PRO A 161 -13.56 23.72 -28.95
C PRO A 161 -14.61 24.26 -29.93
N PRO A 162 -14.48 23.98 -31.25
CA PRO A 162 -15.64 23.89 -32.12
C PRO A 162 -15.88 22.44 -32.56
N GLY A 163 -16.99 21.88 -32.06
CA GLY A 163 -17.85 20.97 -32.84
C GLY A 163 -17.43 19.50 -32.98
N ARG A 164 -17.65 18.71 -31.93
CA ARG A 164 -18.33 17.38 -31.88
C ARG A 164 -18.10 16.76 -30.50
N SER A 165 -19.04 15.94 -30.04
CA SER A 165 -19.10 15.45 -28.65
C SER A 165 -19.10 13.92 -28.57
N ALA A 166 -18.08 13.33 -27.93
CA ALA A 166 -18.16 12.02 -27.29
C ALA A 166 -18.21 12.20 -25.76
N SER A 167 -19.03 11.41 -25.08
CA SER A 167 -19.19 11.49 -23.63
C SER A 167 -19.14 10.13 -22.98
N TYR A 168 -18.27 9.98 -21.98
CA TYR A 168 -18.11 8.76 -21.23
C TYR A 168 -18.54 8.96 -19.78
N ARG A 169 -19.24 7.96 -19.23
CA ARG A 169 -19.81 7.96 -17.88
C ARG A 169 -19.07 6.93 -17.05
N PHE A 170 -18.44 7.37 -15.96
CA PHE A 170 -17.84 6.47 -14.97
C PHE A 170 -18.84 6.26 -13.84
N ARG A 171 -19.08 4.99 -13.47
CA ARG A 171 -19.77 4.62 -12.24
C ARG A 171 -18.70 4.23 -11.22
N PHE A 172 -18.68 4.94 -10.11
CA PHE A 172 -17.88 4.60 -8.94
C PHE A 172 -18.74 3.75 -7.98
#